data_AF-A0AAW3W9D7-F1
#
_entry.id   AF-A0AAW3W9D7-F1
#
_cell.length_a   1.000
_cell.length_b   1.000
_cell.length_c   1.000
_cell.angle_alpha   90.00
_cell.angle_beta   90.00
_cell.angle_gamma   90.00
#
_symmetry.space_group_name_H-M   'P 1'
#
loop_
_entity.id
_entity.type
_entity.pdbx_description
1 polymer ?
#
loop_
_entity_poly.entity_id
_entity_poly.type
_entity_poly.pdbx_seq_one_letter_code
_entity_poly.pdbx_strand_id
1 'polypeptide(L)'
;MINQDVCSYIQEKINDHYNLKGNEYFADMLVKNGYGQNCGGYFDDFKELVNTELAEPNQKLHFTNYYMNCKRKDKKPSYSSLHCPQLILWIAEISGLNYRHLNSAYDFIVTFEDVNKLKQNQKGGDYLKDYEGVEEEFKKLIKIYNINTIIKNSNSWKDILLEVNKL
;
A
#
# COMPACT_ATOMS: atom_id res chain seq x y z
N MET A 1 4.51 -17.41 -3.80
CA MET A 1 5.32 -17.07 -2.59
C MET A 1 4.48 -17.16 -1.31
N ILE A 2 5.09 -17.31 -0.13
CA ILE A 2 4.46 -17.02 1.18
C ILE A 2 4.85 -15.62 1.65
N ASN A 3 4.20 -15.10 2.70
CA ASN A 3 4.48 -13.75 3.22
C ASN A 3 5.94 -13.59 3.66
N GLN A 4 6.54 -14.62 4.25
CA GLN A 4 7.95 -14.59 4.63
C GLN A 4 8.87 -14.30 3.42
N ASP A 5 8.69 -15.01 2.30
CA ASP A 5 9.49 -14.78 1.09
C ASP A 5 9.33 -13.35 0.55
N VAL A 6 8.09 -12.83 0.59
CA VAL A 6 7.77 -11.47 0.12
C VAL A 6 8.43 -10.43 1.04
N CYS A 7 8.31 -10.58 2.35
CA CYS A 7 8.93 -9.71 3.33
C CYS A 7 10.46 -9.70 3.18
N SER A 8 11.10 -10.85 3.03
CA SER A 8 12.55 -10.93 2.83
C SER A 8 12.99 -10.15 1.59
N TYR A 9 12.28 -10.33 0.46
CA TYR A 9 12.57 -9.57 -0.75
C TYR A 9 12.41 -8.06 -0.53
N ILE A 10 11.30 -7.65 0.08
CA ILE A 10 11.01 -6.24 0.37
C ILE A 10 12.10 -5.62 1.25
N GLN A 11 12.50 -6.31 2.33
CA GLN A 11 13.52 -5.82 3.24
C GLN A 11 14.87 -5.60 2.55
N GLU A 12 15.26 -6.51 1.65
CA GLU A 12 16.54 -6.48 0.96
C GLU A 12 16.60 -5.57 -0.26
N LYS A 13 15.50 -5.47 -1.02
CA LYS A 13 15.53 -4.94 -2.40
C LYS A 13 14.67 -3.70 -2.61
N ILE A 14 13.71 -3.45 -1.74
CA ILE A 14 12.79 -2.31 -1.89
C ILE A 14 13.32 -1.17 -1.02
N ASN A 15 13.46 0.01 -1.64
CA ASN A 15 13.83 1.22 -0.93
C ASN A 15 12.65 1.72 -0.08
N ASP A 16 12.94 2.49 0.96
CA ASP A 16 11.94 2.90 1.94
C ASP A 16 10.98 3.96 1.36
N HIS A 17 11.46 4.84 0.46
CA HIS A 17 10.70 5.99 -0.05
C HIS A 17 10.69 6.14 -1.58
N TYR A 18 11.59 5.46 -2.30
CA TYR A 18 11.76 5.65 -3.75
C TYR A 18 11.47 4.37 -4.54
N ASN A 19 10.66 4.48 -5.58
CA ASN A 19 10.35 3.37 -6.48
C ASN A 19 11.52 3.01 -7.41
N LEU A 20 11.34 1.97 -8.23
CA LEU A 20 12.36 1.46 -9.15
C LEU A 20 12.83 2.48 -10.21
N LYS A 21 12.11 3.59 -10.38
CA LYS A 21 12.47 4.70 -11.28
C LYS A 21 13.18 5.85 -10.55
N GLY A 22 13.38 5.73 -9.24
CA GLY A 22 13.96 6.79 -8.40
C GLY A 22 12.97 7.90 -8.03
N ASN A 23 11.68 7.72 -8.30
CA ASN A 23 10.64 8.68 -7.90
C ASN A 23 10.09 8.31 -6.52
N GLU A 24 9.63 9.30 -5.77
CA GLU A 24 8.91 9.06 -4.50
C GLU A 24 7.66 8.19 -4.72
N TYR A 25 7.35 7.33 -3.76
CA TYR A 25 6.15 6.49 -3.80
C TYR A 25 4.86 7.34 -3.73
N PHE A 26 3.82 6.93 -4.46
CA PHE A 26 2.51 7.59 -4.38
C PHE A 26 1.90 7.52 -2.98
N ALA A 27 2.15 6.41 -2.26
CA ALA A 27 1.70 6.27 -0.88
C ALA A 27 2.34 7.29 0.07
N ASP A 28 3.63 7.62 -0.15
CA ASP A 28 4.34 8.62 0.64
C ASP A 28 3.82 10.02 0.32
N MET A 29 3.54 10.30 -0.96
CA MET A 29 2.91 11.55 -1.37
C MET A 29 1.53 11.74 -0.72
N LEU A 30 0.72 10.68 -0.55
CA LEU A 30 -0.55 10.77 0.19
C LEU A 30 -0.31 11.22 1.64
N VAL A 31 0.63 10.57 2.34
CA VAL A 31 0.95 10.90 3.74
C VAL A 31 1.42 12.34 3.87
N LYS A 32 2.39 12.76 3.05
CA LYS A 32 2.97 14.11 3.07
C LYS A 32 1.94 15.20 2.83
N ASN A 33 0.97 14.92 1.97
CA ASN A 33 -0.09 15.86 1.63
C ASN A 33 -1.30 15.79 2.59
N GLY A 34 -1.27 14.93 3.62
CA GLY A 34 -2.31 14.82 4.63
C GLY A 34 -3.53 13.98 4.23
N TYR A 35 -3.37 13.10 3.23
CA TYR A 35 -4.37 12.15 2.74
C TYR A 35 -4.12 10.74 3.28
N GLY A 36 -5.15 9.90 3.26
CA GLY A 36 -5.09 8.51 3.74
C GLY A 36 -5.07 8.39 5.26
N GLN A 37 -4.83 7.17 5.77
CA GLN A 37 -4.75 6.90 7.20
C GLN A 37 -3.73 7.81 7.88
N ASN A 38 -4.08 8.36 9.04
CA ASN A 38 -3.19 9.19 9.86
C ASN A 38 -3.30 8.92 11.37
N CYS A 39 -4.09 7.91 11.78
CA CYS A 39 -4.16 7.44 13.15
C CYS A 39 -4.48 5.95 13.21
N GLY A 40 -4.29 5.33 14.37
CA GLY A 40 -4.64 3.93 14.58
C GLY A 40 -3.65 2.93 13.97
N GLY A 41 -3.68 1.69 14.45
CA GLY A 41 -2.88 0.60 13.89
C GLY A 41 -1.38 0.92 13.91
N TYR A 42 -0.74 0.87 12.74
CA TYR A 42 0.71 1.05 12.64
C TYR A 42 1.19 2.46 13.04
N PHE A 43 0.36 3.49 12.90
CA PHE A 43 0.71 4.82 13.40
C PHE A 43 0.81 4.84 14.92
N ASP A 44 -0.03 4.08 15.63
CA ASP A 44 0.02 3.99 17.10
C ASP A 44 1.19 3.11 17.54
N ASP A 45 1.44 2.00 16.83
CA ASP A 45 2.57 1.09 17.09
C ASP A 45 3.93 1.80 16.96
N PHE A 46 4.02 2.78 16.06
CA PHE A 46 5.25 3.53 15.76
C PHE A 46 5.12 5.04 16.01
N LYS A 47 4.28 5.45 16.97
CA LYS A 47 3.96 6.86 17.24
C LYS A 47 5.18 7.79 17.40
N GLU A 48 6.27 7.27 17.98
CA GLU A 48 7.50 8.02 18.24
C GLU A 48 8.30 8.33 16.95
N LEU A 49 7.98 7.64 15.85
CA LEU A 49 8.60 7.82 14.53
C LEU A 49 7.79 8.75 13.62
N VAL A 50 6.60 9.18 14.05
CA VAL A 50 5.66 9.87 13.16
C VAL A 50 6.24 11.21 12.71
N ASN A 51 6.48 11.31 11.41
CA ASN A 51 6.87 12.53 10.73
C ASN A 51 6.24 12.56 9.34
N THR A 52 5.19 13.35 9.18
CA THR A 52 4.43 13.41 7.93
C THR A 52 5.22 14.01 6.77
N GLU A 53 6.15 14.95 7.03
CA GLU A 53 7.00 15.54 5.98
C GLU A 53 7.97 14.51 5.36
N LEU A 54 8.32 13.49 6.13
CA LEU A 54 9.17 12.38 5.71
C LEU A 54 8.38 11.10 5.37
N ALA A 55 7.05 11.13 5.45
CA ALA A 55 6.17 9.96 5.32
C ALA A 55 6.52 8.81 6.29
N GLU A 56 6.93 9.14 7.51
CA GLU A 56 7.24 8.16 8.55
C GLU A 56 6.07 7.97 9.54
N PRO A 57 5.80 6.73 10.01
CA PRO A 57 6.41 5.46 9.59
C PRO A 57 6.13 5.10 8.11
N ASN A 58 7.15 4.66 7.38
CA ASN A 58 7.03 4.33 5.95
C ASN A 58 6.26 3.02 5.68
N GLN A 59 5.76 2.86 4.45
CA GLN A 59 4.91 1.71 4.09
C GLN A 59 5.66 0.37 4.08
N LYS A 60 6.98 0.38 3.90
CA LYS A 60 7.81 -0.82 4.03
C LYS A 60 7.83 -1.32 5.47
N LEU A 61 8.01 -0.43 6.44
CA LEU A 61 7.94 -0.77 7.87
C LEU A 61 6.53 -1.25 8.22
N HIS A 62 5.50 -0.54 7.77
CA HIS A 62 4.10 -0.94 7.96
C HIS A 62 3.85 -2.37 7.47
N PHE A 63 4.20 -2.66 6.21
CA PHE A 63 4.02 -3.97 5.60
C PHE A 63 4.77 -5.07 6.34
N THR A 64 6.07 -4.86 6.58
CA THR A 64 6.93 -5.89 7.17
C THR A 64 6.53 -6.18 8.61
N ASN A 65 6.21 -5.16 9.41
CA ASN A 65 5.70 -5.36 10.77
C ASN A 65 4.40 -6.18 10.77
N TYR A 66 3.46 -5.85 9.88
CA TYR A 66 2.16 -6.53 9.82
C TYR A 66 2.28 -8.03 9.46
N TYR A 67 3.13 -8.35 8.45
CA TYR A 67 3.21 -9.71 7.90
C TYR A 67 4.30 -10.59 8.51
N MET A 68 5.34 -10.02 9.13
CA MET A 68 6.37 -10.81 9.83
C MET A 68 5.94 -11.31 11.21
N ASN A 69 4.72 -10.97 11.66
CA ASN A 69 4.12 -11.60 12.82
C ASN A 69 4.01 -13.13 12.62
N CYS A 70 4.32 -13.91 13.67
CA CYS A 70 4.31 -15.38 13.65
C CYS A 70 3.00 -15.99 13.12
N LYS A 71 1.86 -15.30 13.27
CA LYS A 71 0.54 -15.76 12.79
C LYS A 71 0.33 -15.60 11.28
N ARG A 72 1.15 -14.81 10.58
CA ARG A 72 0.98 -14.44 9.17
C ARG A 72 2.18 -14.78 8.29
N LYS A 73 3.39 -14.87 8.86
CA LYS A 73 4.63 -15.12 8.11
C LYS A 73 4.57 -16.34 7.19
N ASP A 74 4.04 -17.46 7.69
CA ASP A 74 4.01 -18.74 6.95
C ASP A 74 2.78 -18.88 6.05
N LYS A 75 1.93 -17.84 5.98
CA LYS A 75 0.71 -17.85 5.17
C LYS A 75 0.97 -17.31 3.78
N LYS A 76 0.11 -17.72 2.83
CA LYS A 76 0.04 -17.07 1.53
C LYS A 76 -0.38 -15.60 1.68
N PRO A 77 0.05 -14.73 0.74
CA PRO A 77 -0.43 -13.35 0.66
C PRO A 77 -1.94 -13.22 0.79
N SER A 78 -2.41 -12.16 1.42
CA SER A 78 -3.84 -11.83 1.51
C SER A 78 -4.08 -10.35 1.24
N TYR A 79 -3.29 -9.77 0.32
CA TYR A 79 -3.19 -8.32 0.17
C TYR A 79 -4.50 -7.70 -0.36
N SER A 80 -5.32 -8.47 -1.05
CA SER A 80 -6.66 -8.05 -1.47
C SER A 80 -7.65 -7.84 -0.31
N SER A 81 -7.36 -8.37 0.88
CA SER A 81 -8.17 -8.15 2.09
C SER A 81 -7.67 -6.99 2.94
N LEU A 82 -6.62 -6.29 2.52
CA LEU A 82 -6.16 -5.08 3.21
C LEU A 82 -7.17 -3.95 3.00
N HIS A 83 -7.18 -2.99 3.92
CA HIS A 83 -8.08 -1.84 3.88
C HIS A 83 -7.33 -0.51 3.75
N CYS A 84 -6.10 -0.42 4.29
CA CYS A 84 -5.31 0.81 4.29
C CYS A 84 -4.97 1.24 2.85
N PRO A 85 -5.44 2.41 2.39
CA PRO A 85 -5.24 2.81 1.00
C PRO A 85 -3.77 3.04 0.67
N GLN A 86 -2.99 3.64 1.58
CA GLN A 86 -1.56 3.84 1.37
C GLN A 86 -0.83 2.50 1.21
N LEU A 87 -1.15 1.50 2.05
CA LEU A 87 -0.52 0.19 1.97
C LEU A 87 -0.89 -0.56 0.67
N ILE A 88 -2.17 -0.52 0.28
CA ILE A 88 -2.64 -1.14 -0.97
C ILE A 88 -1.95 -0.51 -2.19
N LEU A 89 -1.88 0.83 -2.22
CA LEU A 89 -1.23 1.59 -3.29
C LEU A 89 0.26 1.29 -3.36
N TRP A 90 0.94 1.27 -2.22
CA TRP A 90 2.36 0.94 -2.15
C TRP A 90 2.65 -0.49 -2.63
N ILE A 91 1.88 -1.50 -2.18
CA ILE A 91 2.03 -2.89 -2.65
C ILE A 91 1.92 -2.97 -4.17
N ALA A 92 0.95 -2.28 -4.75
CA ALA A 92 0.75 -2.28 -6.19
C ALA A 92 1.91 -1.61 -6.94
N GLU A 93 2.42 -0.50 -6.42
CA GLU A 93 3.55 0.21 -6.99
C GLU A 93 4.83 -0.63 -6.96
N ILE A 94 5.19 -1.25 -5.83
CA ILE A 94 6.38 -2.10 -5.73
C ILE A 94 6.26 -3.39 -6.54
N SER A 95 5.03 -3.82 -6.84
CA SER A 95 4.75 -4.97 -7.70
C SER A 95 4.84 -4.63 -9.19
N GLY A 96 5.07 -3.36 -9.54
CA GLY A 96 5.29 -2.92 -10.92
C GLY A 96 4.01 -2.56 -11.67
N LEU A 97 2.93 -2.21 -10.97
CA LEU A 97 1.70 -1.75 -11.63
C LEU A 97 2.00 -0.48 -12.45
N ASN A 98 1.37 -0.37 -13.62
CA ASN A 98 1.63 0.75 -14.51
C ASN A 98 1.25 2.10 -13.87
N TYR A 99 1.98 3.15 -14.26
CA TYR A 99 1.84 4.49 -13.69
C TYR A 99 0.43 5.06 -13.87
N ARG A 100 -0.28 4.71 -14.96
CA ARG A 100 -1.63 5.19 -15.22
C ARG A 100 -2.60 4.72 -14.14
N HIS A 101 -2.54 3.46 -13.73
CA HIS A 101 -3.39 2.94 -12.65
C HIS A 101 -3.03 3.56 -11.30
N LEU A 102 -1.73 3.69 -11.00
CA LEU A 102 -1.26 4.31 -9.76
C LEU A 102 -1.73 5.77 -9.66
N ASN A 103 -1.58 6.54 -10.73
CA ASN A 103 -2.01 7.94 -10.77
C ASN A 103 -3.53 8.05 -10.63
N SER A 104 -4.32 7.25 -11.35
CA SER A 104 -5.77 7.26 -11.20
C SER A 104 -6.23 6.91 -9.79
N ALA A 105 -5.56 5.97 -9.12
CA ALA A 105 -5.90 5.60 -7.75
C ALA A 105 -5.49 6.67 -6.73
N TYR A 106 -4.34 7.33 -6.94
CA TYR A 106 -3.92 8.48 -6.15
C TYR A 106 -4.92 9.63 -6.28
N ASP A 107 -5.25 10.03 -7.51
CA ASP A 107 -6.19 11.11 -7.80
C ASP A 107 -7.58 10.82 -7.23
N PHE A 108 -8.00 9.55 -7.26
CA PHE A 108 -9.25 9.11 -6.65
C PHE A 108 -9.28 9.41 -5.15
N ILE A 109 -8.25 9.02 -4.39
CA ILE A 109 -8.19 9.28 -2.94
C ILE A 109 -8.17 10.78 -2.65
N VAL A 110 -7.33 11.54 -3.36
CA VAL A 110 -7.22 12.99 -3.19
C VAL A 110 -8.58 13.67 -3.44
N THR A 111 -9.21 13.37 -4.57
CA THR A 111 -10.50 13.97 -4.95
C THR A 111 -11.59 13.56 -3.97
N PHE A 112 -11.66 12.28 -3.61
CA PHE A 112 -12.64 11.76 -2.66
C PHE A 112 -12.51 12.46 -1.30
N GLU A 113 -11.29 12.56 -0.76
CA GLU A 113 -11.08 13.19 0.53
C GLU A 113 -11.32 14.70 0.51
N ASP A 114 -10.97 15.40 -0.57
CA ASP A 114 -11.24 16.83 -0.70
C ASP A 114 -12.75 17.11 -0.77
N VAL A 115 -13.51 16.34 -1.56
CA VAL A 115 -14.98 16.46 -1.67
C VAL A 115 -15.66 16.19 -0.34
N ASN A 116 -15.20 15.19 0.41
CA ASN A 116 -15.76 14.81 1.70
C ASN A 116 -15.15 15.58 2.89
N LYS A 117 -14.26 16.55 2.64
CA LYS A 117 -13.56 17.36 3.66
C LYS A 117 -12.85 16.51 4.70
N LEU A 118 -12.23 15.43 4.25
CA LEU A 118 -11.55 14.44 5.08
C LEU A 118 -10.05 14.67 5.22
N LYS A 119 -9.45 15.52 4.38
CA LYS A 119 -8.03 15.87 4.44
C LYS A 119 -7.65 16.29 5.87
N GLN A 120 -6.55 15.75 6.39
CA GLN A 120 -6.06 15.96 7.77
C GLN A 120 -6.98 15.53 8.93
N ASN A 121 -8.26 15.17 8.70
CA ASN A 121 -9.10 14.58 9.74
C ASN A 121 -8.56 13.22 10.19
N GLN A 122 -8.87 12.81 11.41
CA GLN A 122 -8.53 11.47 11.92
C GLN A 122 -9.19 10.38 11.07
N LYS A 123 -8.37 9.51 10.49
CA LYS A 123 -8.78 8.40 9.62
C LYS A 123 -7.99 7.17 9.99
N GLY A 124 -8.70 6.11 10.37
CA GLY A 124 -8.16 4.78 10.53
C GLY A 124 -7.81 4.13 9.19
N GLY A 125 -7.22 2.94 9.21
CA GLY A 125 -6.83 2.23 7.99
C GLY A 125 -8.00 1.72 7.14
N ASP A 126 -9.23 1.76 7.64
CA ASP A 126 -10.41 1.20 6.98
C ASP A 126 -11.52 2.21 6.69
N TYR A 127 -11.24 3.52 6.84
CA TYR A 127 -12.22 4.61 6.69
C TYR A 127 -12.95 4.64 5.34
N LEU A 128 -12.36 4.10 4.26
CA LEU A 128 -13.05 4.03 2.96
C LEU A 128 -14.32 3.17 3.01
N LYS A 129 -14.42 2.24 3.97
CA LYS A 129 -15.61 1.38 4.15
C LYS A 129 -16.80 2.11 4.75
N ASP A 130 -16.58 3.28 5.34
CA ASP A 130 -17.64 4.12 5.87
C ASP A 130 -18.46 4.76 4.74
N TYR A 131 -18.01 4.61 3.49
CA TYR A 131 -18.62 5.15 2.28
C TYR A 131 -18.92 4.03 1.30
N GLU A 132 -20.19 3.94 0.88
CA GLU A 132 -20.68 2.86 0.03
C GLU A 132 -19.90 2.77 -1.29
N GLY A 133 -19.28 1.62 -1.54
CA GLY A 133 -18.61 1.28 -2.80
C GLY A 133 -17.23 1.92 -3.02
N VAL A 134 -16.78 2.81 -2.13
CA VAL A 134 -15.54 3.60 -2.31
C VAL A 134 -14.30 2.71 -2.21
N GLU A 135 -14.25 1.82 -1.23
CA GLU A 135 -13.13 0.87 -1.10
C GLU A 135 -13.03 -0.05 -2.32
N GLU A 136 -14.17 -0.57 -2.80
CA GLU A 136 -14.22 -1.46 -3.94
C GLU A 136 -13.77 -0.76 -5.23
N GLU A 137 -14.17 0.49 -5.44
CA GLU A 137 -13.74 1.29 -6.59
C GLU A 137 -12.23 1.54 -6.56
N PHE A 138 -11.70 1.96 -5.41
CA PHE A 138 -10.26 2.15 -5.21
C PHE A 138 -9.48 0.86 -5.50
N LYS A 139 -9.92 -0.27 -4.96
CA LYS A 139 -9.28 -1.58 -5.18
C LYS A 139 -9.35 -2.05 -6.63
N LYS A 140 -10.40 -1.68 -7.37
CA LYS A 140 -10.51 -1.95 -8.82
C LYS A 140 -9.50 -1.13 -9.61
N LEU A 141 -9.34 0.16 -9.31
CA LEU A 141 -8.36 1.03 -9.97
C LEU A 141 -6.93 0.49 -9.84
N ILE A 142 -6.60 -0.03 -8.66
CA ILE A 142 -5.28 -0.60 -8.33
C ILE A 142 -5.13 -2.07 -8.76
N LYS A 143 -6.22 -2.75 -9.15
CA LYS A 143 -6.20 -4.17 -9.53
C LYS A 143 -5.61 -5.08 -8.45
N ILE A 144 -5.82 -4.74 -7.16
CA ILE A 144 -5.16 -5.44 -6.04
C ILE A 144 -5.52 -6.92 -5.98
N TYR A 145 -6.71 -7.32 -6.44
CA TYR A 145 -7.12 -8.72 -6.52
C TYR A 145 -6.25 -9.51 -7.52
N ASN A 146 -5.99 -8.93 -8.70
CA ASN A 146 -5.12 -9.53 -9.71
C ASN A 146 -3.67 -9.59 -9.20
N ILE A 147 -3.17 -8.50 -8.65
CA ILE A 147 -1.81 -8.41 -8.10
C ILE A 147 -1.60 -9.45 -6.99
N ASN A 148 -2.51 -9.54 -6.02
CA ASN A 148 -2.46 -10.55 -4.96
C ASN A 148 -2.42 -11.98 -5.51
N THR A 149 -3.18 -12.25 -6.58
CA THR A 149 -3.20 -13.57 -7.23
C THR A 149 -1.87 -13.87 -7.91
N ILE A 150 -1.28 -12.90 -8.61
CA ILE A 150 0.04 -13.02 -9.24
C ILE A 150 1.11 -13.32 -8.17
N ILE A 151 1.15 -12.56 -7.07
CA ILE A 151 2.16 -12.75 -6.00
C ILE A 151 2.01 -14.14 -5.33
N LYS A 152 0.78 -14.58 -5.07
CA LYS A 152 0.52 -15.91 -4.48
C LYS A 152 1.11 -17.04 -5.31
N ASN A 153 0.94 -16.95 -6.63
CA ASN A 153 1.25 -18.00 -7.60
C ASN A 153 2.66 -17.88 -8.19
N SER A 154 3.32 -16.75 -8.01
CA SER A 154 4.69 -16.55 -8.47
C SER A 154 5.72 -17.31 -7.61
N ASN A 155 6.87 -17.63 -8.22
CA ASN A 155 8.06 -18.17 -7.57
C ASN A 155 9.17 -17.12 -7.39
N SER A 156 9.07 -15.95 -8.05
CA SER A 156 10.08 -14.90 -7.95
C SER A 156 9.46 -13.49 -8.08
N TRP A 157 10.14 -12.49 -7.54
CA TRP A 157 9.71 -11.09 -7.72
C TRP A 157 9.85 -10.60 -9.15
N LYS A 158 10.83 -11.13 -9.90
CA LYS A 158 10.99 -10.82 -11.32
C LYS A 158 9.75 -11.21 -12.12
N ASP A 159 9.20 -12.40 -11.85
CA ASP A 159 7.98 -12.86 -12.53
C ASP A 159 6.76 -12.02 -12.11
N ILE A 160 6.72 -11.57 -10.84
CA ILE A 160 5.68 -10.63 -10.37
C ILE A 160 5.72 -9.35 -11.19
N LEU A 161 6.89 -8.70 -11.30
CA LEU A 161 7.04 -7.46 -12.09
C LEU A 161 6.62 -7.66 -13.56
N LEU A 162 7.00 -8.78 -14.16
CA LEU A 162 6.67 -9.09 -15.56
C LEU A 162 5.16 -9.28 -15.77
N GLU A 163 4.48 -10.00 -14.89
CA GLU A 163 3.04 -10.28 -15.02
C GLU A 163 2.19 -9.07 -14.62
N VAL A 164 2.56 -8.34 -13.56
CA VAL A 164 1.82 -7.16 -13.11
C VAL A 164 1.91 -6.03 -14.13
N ASN A 165 3.05 -5.86 -14.82
CA ASN A 165 3.20 -4.85 -15.86
C ASN A 165 2.29 -5.08 -17.09
N LYS A 166 1.71 -6.28 -17.24
CA LYS A 166 0.72 -6.59 -18.30
C LYS A 166 -0.71 -6.21 -17.91
N LEU A 167 -0.95 -5.84 -16.65
CA LEU A 167 -2.26 -5.40 -16.18
C LEU A 167 -2.57 -4.00 -16.72
#